data_AF-A0A2E9LCJ4-F1
#
_entry.id   AF-A0A2E9LCJ4-F1
#
_cell.length_a   1.000
_cell.length_b   1.000
_cell.length_c   1.000
_cell.angle_alpha   90.00
_cell.angle_beta   90.00
_cell.angle_gamma   90.00
#
_symmetry.space_group_name_H-M   'P 1'
#
loop_
_entity.id
_entity.type
_entity.pdbx_description
1 polymer ?
#
loop_
_entity_poly.entity_id
_entity_poly.type
_entity_poly.pdbx_seq_one_letter_code
_entity_poly.pdbx_strand_id
1 'polypeptide(L)'
;MNKEDEGMQGSEDGSTSHGLPHWSEPGTGQMPRLEINDENEPKEDWETLSEGPQWGSESELEGDEPQRVDLTIGDETPKDDFFSYEKTPDLAETTESIISEGKKSRRSGLGSREALTRIITGLVLAGIVVLCLAISKLATVILIAVMLGIASTELFQSLYKVGWQPPTLVGLVASVSMPLAAYWRGEGAIGLVLFLTVLTGSLWYLLGIGGTRPVPNLAVLILGVVYVGVLGSHAALLLDDPKGKGLLLSAILLAAGYDVGGYFIGQALGRSPLTEVSPNKTIEGLLGGTVATVGVGVLLAVFDVGPFDGEPFGFSNALLMAIVVAVIAPIGDLAESLIKRDLKIKDMGTVLPGHGGVLDRCDTLLFVIPTVYYMVLVMA
;
A
#
# COMPACT_ATOMS: atom_id res chain seq x y z
N MET A 1 -63.25 46.34 40.94
CA MET A 1 -63.38 45.87 42.34
C MET A 1 -64.11 44.54 42.29
N ASN A 2 -63.36 43.44 42.45
CA ASN A 2 -63.73 42.08 42.88
C ASN A 2 -65.09 41.48 42.42
N LYS A 3 -65.19 40.26 41.87
CA LYS A 3 -64.32 39.04 41.88
C LYS A 3 -64.67 38.17 40.63
N GLU A 4 -63.80 37.29 40.12
CA GLU A 4 -63.62 35.85 40.46
C GLU A 4 -64.95 35.09 40.71
N ASP A 5 -65.28 33.90 40.18
CA ASP A 5 -64.95 33.07 39.00
C ASP A 5 -66.12 32.03 38.88
N GLU A 6 -66.29 31.10 37.93
CA GLU A 6 -65.54 30.47 36.82
C GLU A 6 -66.46 30.41 35.56
N GLY A 7 -66.12 29.96 34.34
CA GLY A 7 -64.87 29.42 33.76
C GLY A 7 -65.16 28.29 32.73
N MET A 8 -65.06 28.55 31.41
CA MET A 8 -65.25 27.54 30.35
C MET A 8 -64.62 27.98 29.01
N GLN A 9 -63.53 27.33 28.55
CA GLN A 9 -62.89 27.44 27.21
C GLN A 9 -61.76 26.40 27.12
N GLY A 10 -61.31 25.90 25.96
CA GLY A 10 -61.80 26.10 24.59
C GLY A 10 -60.77 26.79 23.68
N SER A 11 -59.98 26.01 22.93
CA SER A 11 -58.89 26.44 22.00
C SER A 11 -57.72 27.20 22.67
N GLU A 12 -56.52 27.37 22.10
CA GLU A 12 -55.97 27.14 20.73
C GLU A 12 -54.67 26.29 20.72
N ASP A 13 -54.04 26.17 19.55
CA ASP A 13 -52.81 25.39 19.24
C ASP A 13 -51.53 25.81 19.98
N GLY A 14 -50.52 24.92 19.95
CA GLY A 14 -49.12 25.36 19.92
C GLY A 14 -48.04 24.47 20.55
N SER A 15 -47.58 23.41 19.87
CA SER A 15 -46.15 23.04 19.86
C SER A 15 -45.82 21.91 18.86
N THR A 16 -44.67 22.04 18.21
CA THR A 16 -44.11 21.01 17.31
C THR A 16 -43.34 19.95 18.09
N SER A 17 -43.51 18.68 17.73
CA SER A 17 -42.64 17.58 18.17
C SER A 17 -42.50 16.54 17.07
N HIS A 18 -41.28 16.32 16.58
CA HIS A 18 -40.98 15.27 15.62
C HIS A 18 -40.93 13.90 16.33
N GLY A 19 -42.06 13.21 16.37
CA GLY A 19 -42.16 11.84 16.86
C GLY A 19 -41.61 10.82 15.87
N LEU A 20 -40.94 9.78 16.39
CA LEU A 20 -40.51 8.60 15.64
C LEU A 20 -41.73 7.76 15.18
N PRO A 21 -41.60 6.94 14.12
CA PRO A 21 -42.69 6.06 13.67
C PRO A 21 -43.11 5.08 14.78
N HIS A 22 -44.41 5.04 15.06
CA HIS A 22 -45.00 4.28 16.15
C HIS A 22 -45.61 2.98 15.63
N TRP A 23 -45.10 1.85 16.11
CA TRP A 23 -45.56 0.50 15.71
C TRP A 23 -46.86 0.11 16.45
N SER A 24 -47.96 0.80 16.15
CA SER A 24 -49.26 0.55 16.80
C SER A 24 -50.46 0.56 15.84
N GLU A 25 -50.26 0.18 14.58
CA GLU A 25 -51.37 -0.32 13.76
C GLU A 25 -51.57 -1.83 14.05
N PRO A 26 -52.80 -2.30 14.30
CA PRO A 26 -53.05 -3.71 14.52
C PRO A 26 -52.88 -4.48 13.20
N GLY A 27 -52.07 -5.54 13.22
CA GLY A 27 -51.79 -6.36 12.03
C GLY A 27 -53.07 -6.85 11.37
N THR A 28 -53.22 -6.57 10.07
CA THR A 28 -54.36 -7.00 9.27
C THR A 28 -54.42 -8.53 9.22
N GLY A 29 -55.42 -9.10 9.89
CA GLY A 29 -55.62 -10.55 10.05
C GLY A 29 -56.03 -11.31 8.78
N GLN A 30 -55.51 -10.92 7.62
CA GLN A 30 -55.75 -11.56 6.33
C GLN A 30 -54.55 -12.42 5.95
N MET A 31 -54.63 -13.71 6.28
CA MET A 31 -53.72 -14.72 5.72
C MET A 31 -53.95 -14.81 4.20
N PRO A 32 -52.91 -14.93 3.36
CA PRO A 32 -53.09 -15.22 1.94
C PRO A 32 -53.87 -16.52 1.75
N ARG A 33 -54.98 -16.46 1.04
CA ARG A 33 -55.78 -17.64 0.73
C ARG A 33 -55.19 -18.31 -0.51
N LEU A 34 -54.59 -19.48 -0.34
CA LEU A 34 -54.30 -20.36 -1.47
C LEU A 34 -55.63 -20.91 -1.99
N GLU A 35 -56.04 -20.44 -3.17
CA GLU A 35 -57.14 -21.04 -3.92
C GLU A 35 -56.60 -22.31 -4.60
N ILE A 36 -56.70 -23.42 -3.88
CA ILE A 36 -56.57 -24.75 -4.47
C ILE A 36 -57.77 -24.95 -5.38
N ASN A 37 -57.52 -25.16 -6.67
CA ASN A 37 -58.58 -25.43 -7.64
C ASN A 37 -59.01 -26.90 -7.49
N ASP A 38 -60.21 -27.15 -6.96
CA ASP A 38 -60.74 -28.49 -6.59
C ASP A 38 -61.13 -29.37 -7.81
N GLU A 39 -60.26 -29.46 -8.82
CA GLU A 39 -60.35 -30.41 -9.93
C GLU A 39 -59.00 -31.12 -10.18
N ASN A 40 -58.46 -31.78 -9.16
CA ASN A 40 -57.73 -33.07 -9.24
C ASN A 40 -57.23 -33.52 -7.85
N GLU A 41 -57.66 -34.69 -7.37
CA GLU A 41 -57.12 -35.29 -6.13
C GLU A 41 -55.67 -35.77 -6.34
N PRO A 42 -54.70 -35.39 -5.48
CA PRO A 42 -53.35 -35.94 -5.53
C PRO A 42 -53.33 -37.35 -4.93
N LYS A 43 -53.05 -38.36 -5.76
CA LYS A 43 -52.73 -39.71 -5.26
C LYS A 43 -51.30 -39.75 -4.73
N GLU A 44 -51.11 -40.36 -3.56
CA GLU A 44 -49.77 -40.61 -2.98
C GLU A 44 -49.07 -41.83 -3.64
N ASP A 45 -49.00 -41.84 -4.97
CA ASP A 45 -48.32 -42.90 -5.75
C ASP A 45 -46.82 -42.56 -5.91
N TRP A 46 -45.98 -43.15 -5.05
CA TRP A 46 -44.53 -42.88 -4.92
C TRP A 46 -43.65 -43.29 -6.13
N GLU A 47 -44.22 -43.74 -7.24
CA GLU A 47 -43.48 -44.22 -8.42
C GLU A 47 -43.11 -43.11 -9.43
N THR A 48 -43.73 -41.92 -9.34
CA THR A 48 -43.55 -40.83 -10.32
C THR A 48 -42.19 -40.11 -10.28
N LEU A 49 -41.36 -40.36 -9.25
CA LEU A 49 -40.01 -39.79 -9.11
C LEU A 49 -38.96 -40.39 -10.09
N SER A 50 -39.35 -41.31 -10.98
CA SER A 50 -38.44 -41.96 -11.94
C SER A 50 -38.44 -41.38 -13.35
N GLU A 51 -39.34 -40.45 -13.70
CA GLU A 51 -39.36 -39.86 -15.04
C GLU A 51 -38.43 -38.65 -15.16
N GLY A 52 -37.61 -38.64 -16.22
CA GLY A 52 -36.76 -37.50 -16.57
C GLY A 52 -37.56 -36.33 -17.17
N PRO A 53 -36.91 -35.19 -17.47
CA PRO A 53 -37.59 -34.00 -17.96
C PRO A 53 -38.31 -34.26 -19.29
N GLN A 54 -39.63 -34.32 -19.24
CA GLN A 54 -40.48 -34.32 -20.44
C GLN A 54 -40.46 -32.92 -21.09
N TRP A 55 -40.35 -32.88 -22.41
CA TRP A 55 -40.46 -31.66 -23.21
C TRP A 55 -41.84 -31.61 -23.86
N GLY A 56 -42.53 -30.48 -23.76
CA GLY A 56 -43.87 -30.30 -24.32
C GLY A 56 -43.88 -30.44 -25.85
N SER A 57 -44.94 -31.05 -26.38
CA SER A 57 -45.13 -31.21 -27.83
C SER A 57 -45.54 -29.89 -28.51
N GLU A 58 -45.09 -29.73 -29.75
CA GLU A 58 -45.13 -28.50 -30.55
C GLU A 58 -46.53 -28.17 -31.13
N SER A 59 -47.58 -28.25 -30.29
CA SER A 59 -48.99 -28.33 -30.74
C SER A 59 -49.96 -27.31 -30.10
N GLU A 60 -49.47 -26.33 -29.34
CA GLU A 60 -50.29 -25.26 -28.72
C GLU A 60 -49.85 -23.86 -29.19
N LEU A 61 -49.78 -23.67 -30.52
CA LEU A 61 -49.46 -22.38 -31.17
C LEU A 61 -50.63 -21.84 -32.00
N GLU A 62 -51.83 -21.77 -31.42
CA GLU A 62 -53.00 -21.15 -32.06
C GLU A 62 -53.95 -20.53 -31.02
N GLY A 63 -53.62 -19.32 -30.53
CA GLY A 63 -54.46 -18.58 -29.57
C GLY A 63 -53.83 -17.26 -29.09
N ASP A 64 -54.46 -16.14 -29.48
CA ASP A 64 -54.11 -14.73 -29.19
C ASP A 64 -52.69 -14.23 -29.55
N GLU A 65 -52.63 -12.96 -29.97
CA GLU A 65 -51.35 -12.25 -30.11
C GLU A 65 -50.75 -12.04 -28.71
N PRO A 66 -49.46 -12.33 -28.48
CA PRO A 66 -48.82 -11.95 -27.23
C PRO A 66 -48.80 -10.43 -27.16
N GLN A 67 -49.57 -9.85 -26.22
CA GLN A 67 -49.49 -8.43 -25.93
C GLN A 67 -48.03 -8.06 -25.69
N ARG A 68 -47.49 -7.23 -26.57
CA ARG A 68 -46.11 -6.78 -26.45
C ARG A 68 -46.01 -5.83 -25.27
N VAL A 69 -45.78 -6.40 -24.10
CA VAL A 69 -45.31 -5.66 -22.93
C VAL A 69 -43.95 -5.11 -23.32
N ASP A 70 -43.91 -3.87 -23.78
CA ASP A 70 -42.69 -3.09 -23.95
C ASP A 70 -42.12 -2.84 -22.54
N LEU A 71 -41.42 -3.86 -22.03
CA LEU A 71 -40.40 -3.73 -21.03
C LEU A 71 -39.35 -2.78 -21.60
N THR A 72 -39.54 -1.48 -21.37
CA THR A 72 -38.48 -0.50 -21.40
C THR A 72 -37.47 -0.90 -20.33
N ILE A 73 -36.52 -1.77 -20.70
CA ILE A 73 -35.32 -2.05 -19.93
C ILE A 73 -34.63 -0.70 -19.77
N GLY A 74 -34.75 -0.12 -18.58
CA GLY A 74 -33.87 0.96 -18.17
C GLY A 74 -32.44 0.43 -18.26
N ASP A 75 -31.56 1.16 -18.93
CA ASP A 75 -30.23 0.68 -19.37
C ASP A 75 -29.20 0.63 -18.21
N GLU A 76 -29.70 0.34 -17.00
CA GLU A 76 -29.01 0.30 -15.72
C GLU A 76 -29.34 -1.01 -14.98
N THR A 77 -29.08 -2.14 -15.65
CA THR A 77 -28.67 -3.34 -14.89
C THR A 77 -27.17 -3.21 -14.59
N PRO A 78 -26.75 -3.05 -13.32
CA PRO A 78 -25.34 -3.15 -13.00
C PRO A 78 -24.92 -4.60 -13.27
N LYS A 79 -24.22 -4.81 -14.39
CA LYS A 79 -23.45 -6.04 -14.57
C LYS A 79 -22.29 -5.99 -13.60
N ASP A 80 -22.49 -6.62 -12.44
CA ASP A 80 -21.40 -7.12 -11.60
C ASP A 80 -20.69 -8.26 -12.35
N ASP A 81 -20.05 -7.91 -13.48
CA ASP A 81 -19.14 -8.78 -14.19
C ASP A 81 -18.04 -9.14 -13.19
N PHE A 82 -17.88 -10.43 -12.88
CA PHE A 82 -16.95 -10.89 -11.84
C PHE A 82 -15.47 -10.51 -12.09
N PHE A 83 -15.16 -10.00 -13.29
CA PHE A 83 -13.87 -9.48 -13.73
C PHE A 83 -13.85 -7.97 -14.04
N SER A 84 -14.93 -7.22 -13.81
CA SER A 84 -14.92 -5.75 -13.90
C SER A 84 -14.22 -5.17 -12.67
N TYR A 85 -12.88 -5.18 -12.73
CA TYR A 85 -12.11 -4.13 -12.08
C TYR A 85 -12.66 -2.78 -12.56
N GLU A 86 -12.98 -1.89 -11.62
CA GLU A 86 -13.50 -0.55 -11.92
C GLU A 86 -12.60 0.11 -12.97
N LYS A 87 -13.20 0.53 -14.10
CA LYS A 87 -12.49 0.97 -15.32
C LYS A 87 -11.30 1.85 -14.94
N THR A 88 -10.10 1.30 -15.08
CA THR A 88 -8.88 1.93 -14.54
C THR A 88 -8.78 3.36 -15.06
N PRO A 89 -8.81 4.38 -14.18
CA PRO A 89 -8.76 5.77 -14.61
C PRO A 89 -7.46 6.01 -15.35
N ASP A 90 -7.53 6.74 -16.48
CA ASP A 90 -6.48 6.70 -17.48
C ASP A 90 -5.10 7.05 -16.89
N LEU A 91 -4.16 6.11 -17.00
CA LEU A 91 -2.79 6.31 -16.54
C LEU A 91 -2.13 7.45 -17.30
N ALA A 92 -2.50 7.70 -18.57
CA ALA A 92 -1.97 8.81 -19.36
C ALA A 92 -2.38 10.16 -18.76
N GLU A 93 -3.68 10.40 -18.54
CA GLU A 93 -4.18 11.67 -17.96
C GLU A 93 -3.63 11.91 -16.54
N THR A 94 -3.62 10.86 -15.72
CA THR A 94 -3.03 10.90 -14.37
C THR A 94 -1.54 11.27 -14.45
N THR A 95 -0.80 10.67 -15.38
CA THR A 95 0.63 10.95 -15.59
C THR A 95 0.88 12.35 -16.13
N GLU A 96 0.11 12.84 -17.11
CA GLU A 96 0.27 14.19 -17.67
C GLU A 96 0.09 15.28 -16.61
N SER A 97 -0.90 15.14 -15.72
CA SER A 97 -1.12 16.10 -14.64
C SER A 97 0.12 16.24 -13.74
N ILE A 98 0.76 15.12 -13.36
CA ILE A 98 1.95 15.07 -12.51
C ILE A 98 3.22 15.42 -13.30
N ILE A 99 3.30 15.14 -14.61
CA ILE A 99 4.34 15.69 -15.51
C ILE A 99 4.32 17.22 -15.46
N SER A 100 3.13 17.83 -15.51
CA SER A 100 2.98 19.29 -15.51
C SER A 100 3.52 19.92 -14.23
N GLU A 101 3.32 19.26 -13.09
CA GLU A 101 3.87 19.68 -11.79
C GLU A 101 5.37 19.38 -11.64
N GLY A 102 5.84 18.22 -12.11
CA GLY A 102 7.26 17.86 -12.11
C GLY A 102 8.11 18.90 -12.87
N LYS A 103 7.62 19.33 -14.03
CA LYS A 103 8.24 20.41 -14.83
C LYS A 103 8.21 21.78 -14.13
N LYS A 104 7.23 22.06 -13.26
CA LYS A 104 7.23 23.26 -12.38
C LYS A 104 8.24 23.10 -11.24
N SER A 105 8.26 21.95 -10.55
CA SER A 105 9.18 21.67 -9.43
C SER A 105 10.65 21.71 -9.87
N ARG A 106 10.98 21.22 -11.08
CA ARG A 106 12.34 21.30 -11.65
C ARG A 106 12.84 22.73 -11.89
N ARG A 107 12.01 23.76 -11.70
CA ARG A 107 12.39 25.19 -11.73
C ARG A 107 12.50 25.87 -10.36
N SER A 108 12.13 25.22 -9.23
CA SER A 108 12.39 25.78 -7.90
C SER A 108 13.88 25.63 -7.55
N GLY A 109 14.65 26.72 -7.70
CA GLY A 109 16.12 26.68 -7.64
C GLY A 109 16.71 26.34 -6.26
N LEU A 110 17.99 25.94 -6.26
CA LEU A 110 18.76 25.50 -5.08
C LEU A 110 18.83 26.50 -3.91
N GLY A 111 18.46 27.77 -4.12
CA GLY A 111 18.40 28.80 -3.07
C GLY A 111 17.09 28.87 -2.28
N SER A 112 16.10 27.99 -2.53
CA SER A 112 14.84 28.00 -1.77
C SER A 112 15.06 27.62 -0.30
N ARG A 113 14.31 28.25 0.61
CA ARG A 113 14.24 27.83 2.03
C ARG A 113 13.87 26.35 2.17
N GLU A 114 13.01 25.85 1.28
CA GLU A 114 12.62 24.44 1.24
C GLU A 114 13.81 23.52 0.94
N ALA A 115 14.70 23.91 0.02
CA ALA A 115 15.90 23.15 -0.30
C ALA A 115 16.87 23.10 0.89
N LEU A 116 17.00 24.21 1.63
CA LEU A 116 17.77 24.24 2.87
C LEU A 116 17.15 23.34 3.95
N THR A 117 15.84 23.38 4.15
CA THR A 117 15.14 22.47 5.08
C THR A 117 15.38 21.00 4.71
N ARG A 118 15.27 20.63 3.42
CA ARG A 118 15.55 19.28 2.91
C ARG A 118 16.97 18.81 3.20
N ILE A 119 17.97 19.68 3.02
CA ILE A 119 19.37 19.33 3.32
C ILE A 119 19.57 19.14 4.83
N ILE A 120 18.99 20.00 5.67
CA ILE A 120 19.10 19.91 7.13
C ILE A 120 18.41 18.63 7.65
N THR A 121 17.21 18.28 7.18
CA THR A 121 16.52 17.06 7.63
C THR A 121 17.27 15.80 7.22
N GLY A 122 17.80 15.73 5.99
CA GLY A 122 18.66 14.63 5.54
C GLY A 122 19.93 14.47 6.38
N LEU A 123 20.63 15.58 6.68
CA LEU A 123 21.83 15.56 7.54
C LEU A 123 21.53 15.15 8.99
N VAL A 124 20.39 15.57 9.55
CA VAL A 124 19.97 15.15 10.90
C VAL A 124 19.67 13.65 10.94
N LEU A 125 18.95 13.12 9.94
CA LEU A 125 18.67 11.68 9.85
C LEU A 125 19.95 10.85 9.67
N ALA A 126 20.87 11.27 8.79
CA ALA A 126 22.17 10.63 8.61
C ALA A 126 23.00 10.66 9.91
N GLY A 127 23.00 11.78 10.63
CA GLY A 127 23.65 11.91 11.94
C GLY A 127 23.07 10.97 13.00
N ILE A 128 21.75 10.80 13.04
CA ILE A 128 21.07 9.84 13.94
C ILE A 128 21.45 8.40 13.59
N VAL A 129 21.47 8.03 12.31
CA VAL A 129 21.88 6.69 11.86
C VAL A 129 23.34 6.39 12.25
N VAL A 130 24.26 7.32 11.98
CA VAL A 130 25.68 7.18 12.35
C VAL A 130 25.86 7.09 13.87
N LEU A 131 25.10 7.87 14.65
CA LEU A 131 25.12 7.82 16.12
C LEU A 131 24.62 6.46 16.65
N CYS A 132 23.51 5.94 16.12
CA CYS A 132 23.01 4.62 16.50
C CYS A 132 23.97 3.49 16.13
N LEU A 133 24.58 3.55 14.93
CA LEU A 133 25.64 2.65 14.49
C LEU A 133 26.87 2.71 15.42
N ALA A 134 27.27 3.90 15.88
CA ALA A 134 28.35 4.04 16.85
C ALA A 134 27.99 3.37 18.19
N ILE A 135 26.80 3.65 18.73
CA ILE A 135 26.35 3.17 20.05
C ILE A 135 26.26 1.63 20.13
N SER A 136 25.42 0.96 19.34
CA SER A 136 25.31 -0.51 19.37
C SER A 136 24.51 -1.11 18.19
N LYS A 137 24.71 -2.42 17.93
CA LYS A 137 23.87 -3.18 16.99
C LYS A 137 22.37 -3.04 17.36
N LEU A 138 22.03 -3.27 18.63
CA LEU A 138 20.65 -3.13 19.15
C LEU A 138 20.06 -1.73 18.98
N ALA A 139 20.82 -0.65 19.25
CA ALA A 139 20.34 0.72 19.04
C ALA A 139 20.03 1.01 17.57
N THR A 140 20.81 0.44 16.66
CA THR A 140 20.57 0.53 15.20
C THR A 140 19.31 -0.24 14.81
N VAL A 141 19.10 -1.46 15.33
CA VAL A 141 17.89 -2.26 15.08
C VAL A 141 16.63 -1.60 15.64
N ILE A 142 16.70 -0.95 16.80
CA ILE A 142 15.57 -0.17 17.35
C ILE A 142 15.25 1.02 16.44
N LEU A 143 16.27 1.74 15.94
CA LEU A 143 16.06 2.82 14.96
C LEU A 143 15.39 2.31 13.68
N ILE A 144 15.87 1.18 13.13
CA ILE A 144 15.26 0.51 11.96
C ILE A 144 13.79 0.18 12.24
N ALA A 145 13.47 -0.46 13.36
CA ALA A 145 12.10 -0.82 13.73
C ALA A 145 11.18 0.42 13.85
N VAL A 146 11.69 1.55 14.35
CA VAL A 146 10.95 2.82 14.39
C VAL A 146 10.73 3.38 12.98
N MET A 147 11.75 3.42 12.12
CA MET A 147 11.60 3.92 10.75
C MET A 147 10.64 3.07 9.93
N LEU A 148 10.73 1.73 10.01
CA LEU A 148 9.81 0.83 9.32
C LEU A 148 8.38 0.92 9.88
N GLY A 149 8.22 1.16 11.19
CA GLY A 149 6.91 1.47 11.78
C GLY A 149 6.27 2.74 11.22
N ILE A 150 7.05 3.81 11.05
CA ILE A 150 6.57 5.07 10.45
C ILE A 150 6.27 4.88 8.96
N ALA A 151 7.20 4.33 8.19
CA ALA A 151 7.02 4.09 6.76
C ALA A 151 5.83 3.15 6.45
N SER A 152 5.64 2.11 7.27
CA SER A 152 4.48 1.22 7.19
C SER A 152 3.17 1.92 7.58
N THR A 153 3.22 2.92 8.48
CA THR A 153 2.07 3.77 8.83
C THR A 153 1.68 4.68 7.67
N GLU A 154 2.65 5.32 7.01
CA GLU A 154 2.43 6.17 5.83
C GLU A 154 1.81 5.35 4.68
N LEU A 155 2.35 4.15 4.41
CA LEU A 155 1.82 3.24 3.40
C LEU A 155 0.37 2.82 3.70
N PHE A 156 0.08 2.30 4.90
CA PHE A 156 -1.27 1.86 5.24
C PHE A 156 -2.28 3.01 5.36
N GLN A 157 -1.87 4.22 5.79
CA GLN A 157 -2.73 5.40 5.73
C GLN A 157 -3.04 5.81 4.28
N SER A 158 -2.05 5.72 3.38
CA SER A 158 -2.25 6.07 1.97
C SER A 158 -3.10 5.05 1.21
N LEU A 159 -2.95 3.76 1.52
CA LEU A 159 -3.87 2.70 1.08
C LEU A 159 -5.31 2.96 1.56
N TYR A 160 -5.47 3.38 2.83
CA TYR A 160 -6.79 3.67 3.41
C TYR A 160 -7.49 4.87 2.76
N LYS A 161 -6.75 5.90 2.32
CA LYS A 161 -7.28 7.04 1.56
C LYS A 161 -7.89 6.63 0.20
N VAL A 162 -7.41 5.52 -0.38
CA VAL A 162 -7.88 4.95 -1.65
C VAL A 162 -9.03 3.94 -1.44
N GLY A 163 -9.46 3.73 -0.18
CA GLY A 163 -10.59 2.86 0.17
C GLY A 163 -10.21 1.41 0.50
N TRP A 164 -8.92 1.05 0.44
CA TRP A 164 -8.46 -0.25 0.93
C TRP A 164 -8.60 -0.32 2.46
N GLN A 165 -9.06 -1.46 2.98
CA GLN A 165 -9.24 -1.67 4.42
C GLN A 165 -8.47 -2.91 4.91
N PRO A 166 -7.12 -2.95 4.74
CA PRO A 166 -6.29 -4.02 5.25
C PRO A 166 -6.34 -4.07 6.80
N PRO A 167 -5.95 -5.18 7.44
CA PRO A 167 -5.76 -5.29 8.89
C PRO A 167 -4.53 -4.47 9.35
N THR A 168 -4.58 -3.15 9.26
CA THR A 168 -3.44 -2.22 9.47
C THR A 168 -2.69 -2.47 10.78
N LEU A 169 -3.39 -2.81 11.87
CA LEU A 169 -2.73 -3.14 13.15
C LEU A 169 -1.83 -4.38 13.04
N VAL A 170 -2.28 -5.43 12.32
CA VAL A 170 -1.48 -6.63 12.05
C VAL A 170 -0.25 -6.26 11.21
N GLY A 171 -0.45 -5.42 10.19
CA GLY A 171 0.64 -4.95 9.31
C GLY A 171 1.70 -4.12 10.05
N LEU A 172 1.27 -3.19 10.91
CA LEU A 172 2.18 -2.37 11.73
C LEU A 172 2.96 -3.22 12.75
N VAL A 173 2.28 -4.13 13.45
CA VAL A 173 2.93 -5.06 14.40
C VAL A 173 3.92 -5.96 13.66
N ALA A 174 3.60 -6.44 12.45
CA ALA A 174 4.54 -7.19 11.63
C ALA A 174 5.76 -6.35 11.23
N SER A 175 5.57 -5.18 10.61
CA SER A 175 6.66 -4.30 10.16
C SER A 175 7.61 -3.86 11.29
N VAL A 176 7.11 -3.65 12.50
CA VAL A 176 7.94 -3.29 13.68
C VAL A 176 8.58 -4.51 14.33
N SER A 177 7.88 -5.64 14.44
CA SER A 177 8.43 -6.85 15.09
C SER A 177 9.41 -7.62 14.23
N MET A 178 9.30 -7.55 12.90
CA MET A 178 10.16 -8.31 11.97
C MET A 178 11.67 -7.99 12.11
N PRO A 179 12.16 -6.73 12.11
CA PRO A 179 13.58 -6.44 12.34
C PRO A 179 14.06 -6.84 13.75
N LEU A 180 13.19 -6.74 14.77
CA LEU A 180 13.51 -7.15 16.14
C LEU A 180 13.65 -8.68 16.23
N ALA A 181 12.72 -9.42 15.62
CA ALA A 181 12.73 -10.87 15.56
C ALA A 181 13.92 -11.40 14.73
N ALA A 182 14.21 -10.77 13.59
CA ALA A 182 15.39 -11.05 12.76
C ALA A 182 16.70 -10.89 13.56
N TYR A 183 16.84 -9.83 14.35
CA TYR A 183 18.01 -9.63 15.22
C TYR A 183 18.17 -10.69 16.33
N TRP A 184 17.08 -11.30 16.81
CA TRP A 184 17.13 -12.33 17.86
C TRP A 184 17.13 -13.78 17.36
N ARG A 185 16.69 -14.04 16.13
CA ARG A 185 16.43 -15.39 15.60
C ARG A 185 16.89 -15.62 14.15
N GLY A 186 17.56 -14.65 13.53
CA GLY A 186 18.05 -14.74 12.16
C GLY A 186 16.92 -14.76 11.11
N GLU A 187 17.27 -15.18 9.90
CA GLU A 187 16.39 -15.19 8.72
C GLU A 187 15.05 -15.92 8.96
N GLY A 188 15.09 -17.06 9.66
CA GLY A 188 13.88 -17.85 9.99
C GLY A 188 12.80 -17.10 10.77
N ALA A 189 13.16 -15.98 11.42
CA ALA A 189 12.21 -15.07 12.06
C ALA A 189 11.27 -14.40 11.05
N ILE A 190 11.75 -14.07 9.85
CA ILE A 190 10.98 -13.42 8.79
C ILE A 190 9.85 -14.34 8.35
N GLY A 191 10.16 -15.61 8.08
CA GLY A 191 9.15 -16.63 7.73
C GLY A 191 8.09 -16.82 8.82
N LEU A 192 8.49 -16.80 10.10
CA LEU A 192 7.56 -16.89 11.23
C LEU A 192 6.66 -15.65 11.32
N VAL A 193 7.19 -14.44 11.21
CA VAL A 193 6.39 -13.21 11.27
C VAL A 193 5.45 -13.09 10.06
N LEU A 194 5.88 -13.51 8.86
CA LEU A 194 5.01 -13.60 7.68
C LEU A 194 3.88 -14.62 7.87
N PHE A 195 4.18 -15.82 8.37
CA PHE A 195 3.14 -16.83 8.69
C PHE A 195 2.13 -16.29 9.71
N LEU A 196 2.60 -15.65 10.79
CA LEU A 196 1.73 -15.04 11.79
C LEU A 196 0.93 -13.85 11.24
N THR A 197 1.47 -13.10 10.27
CA THR A 197 0.77 -12.02 9.56
C THR A 197 -0.38 -12.58 8.73
N VAL A 198 -0.14 -13.62 7.93
CA VAL A 198 -1.18 -14.30 7.13
C VAL A 198 -2.25 -14.88 8.06
N LEU A 199 -1.85 -15.64 9.09
CA LEU A 199 -2.76 -16.28 10.04
C LEU A 199 -3.63 -15.25 10.78
N THR A 200 -3.03 -14.21 11.34
CA THR A 200 -3.75 -13.17 12.10
C THR A 200 -4.63 -12.32 11.17
N GLY A 201 -4.17 -12.02 9.95
CA GLY A 201 -4.97 -11.35 8.93
C GLY A 201 -6.19 -12.17 8.49
N SER A 202 -6.04 -13.47 8.29
CA SER A 202 -7.16 -14.37 7.99
C SER A 202 -8.16 -14.44 9.16
N LEU A 203 -7.65 -14.56 10.41
CA LEU A 203 -8.49 -14.57 11.61
C LEU A 203 -9.26 -13.24 11.80
N TRP A 204 -8.65 -12.10 11.47
CA TRP A 204 -9.28 -10.77 11.52
C TRP A 204 -10.60 -10.74 10.73
N TYR A 205 -10.59 -11.21 9.48
CA TYR A 205 -11.82 -11.30 8.66
C TYR A 205 -12.75 -12.44 9.07
N LEU A 206 -12.24 -13.59 9.52
CA LEU A 206 -13.07 -14.70 10.04
C LEU A 206 -13.85 -14.31 11.31
N LEU A 207 -13.34 -13.36 12.09
CA LEU A 207 -14.02 -12.76 13.25
C LEU A 207 -15.01 -11.63 12.86
N GLY A 208 -15.24 -11.40 11.57
CA GLY A 208 -16.12 -10.34 11.08
C GLY A 208 -15.57 -8.92 11.22
N ILE A 209 -14.26 -8.78 11.47
CA ILE A 209 -13.61 -7.48 11.66
C ILE A 209 -13.09 -6.99 10.30
N GLY A 210 -13.70 -5.95 9.73
CA GLY A 210 -13.22 -5.26 8.53
C GLY A 210 -14.16 -5.30 7.32
N GLY A 211 -13.70 -4.73 6.20
CA GLY A 211 -14.50 -4.51 5.00
C GLY A 211 -14.80 -5.77 4.16
N THR A 212 -15.80 -5.64 3.29
CA THR A 212 -16.44 -6.72 2.50
C THR A 212 -15.55 -7.43 1.47
N ARG A 213 -14.32 -6.95 1.22
CA ARG A 213 -13.38 -7.48 0.21
C ARG A 213 -12.13 -8.07 0.88
N PRO A 214 -12.20 -9.25 1.55
CA PRO A 214 -11.11 -9.78 2.35
C PRO A 214 -9.87 -10.16 1.53
N VAL A 215 -10.02 -10.80 0.37
CA VAL A 215 -8.88 -11.25 -0.46
C VAL A 215 -8.01 -10.08 -0.95
N PRO A 216 -8.56 -9.01 -1.56
CA PRO A 216 -7.75 -7.83 -1.93
C PRO A 216 -7.10 -7.14 -0.73
N ASN A 217 -7.84 -6.98 0.38
CA ASN A 217 -7.29 -6.35 1.59
C ASN A 217 -6.16 -7.18 2.23
N LEU A 218 -6.20 -8.52 2.14
CA LEU A 218 -5.10 -9.40 2.53
C LEU A 218 -3.92 -9.33 1.56
N ALA A 219 -4.15 -9.24 0.25
CA ALA A 219 -3.09 -9.03 -0.72
C ALA A 219 -2.34 -7.70 -0.45
N VAL A 220 -3.08 -6.63 -0.15
CA VAL A 220 -2.54 -5.31 0.23
C VAL A 220 -1.82 -5.34 1.58
N LEU A 221 -2.31 -6.09 2.58
CA LEU A 221 -1.60 -6.33 3.85
C LEU A 221 -0.24 -6.99 3.60
N ILE A 222 -0.20 -8.07 2.83
CA ILE A 222 1.02 -8.82 2.55
C ILE A 222 1.98 -8.01 1.67
N LEU A 223 1.47 -7.25 0.69
CA LEU A 223 2.29 -6.29 -0.07
C LEU A 223 2.98 -5.30 0.86
N GLY A 224 2.26 -4.66 1.78
CA GLY A 224 2.84 -3.69 2.72
C GLY A 224 3.87 -4.30 3.68
N VAL A 225 3.59 -5.50 4.23
CA VAL A 225 4.49 -6.19 5.16
C VAL A 225 5.73 -6.77 4.45
N VAL A 226 5.62 -7.22 3.20
CA VAL A 226 6.78 -7.62 2.40
C VAL A 226 7.60 -6.39 2.00
N TYR A 227 6.96 -5.37 1.45
CA TYR A 227 7.61 -4.18 0.90
C TYR A 227 8.34 -3.35 1.96
N VAL A 228 7.76 -3.15 3.15
CA VAL A 228 8.40 -2.39 4.23
C VAL A 228 9.05 -3.31 5.26
N GLY A 229 8.32 -4.29 5.77
CA GLY A 229 8.78 -5.19 6.84
C GLY A 229 9.90 -6.13 6.39
N VAL A 230 9.65 -6.98 5.38
CA VAL A 230 10.63 -7.99 4.93
C VAL A 230 11.87 -7.32 4.38
N LEU A 231 11.72 -6.47 3.35
CA LEU A 231 12.84 -5.77 2.72
C LEU A 231 13.66 -4.96 3.74
N GLY A 232 13.00 -4.19 4.62
CA GLY A 232 13.66 -3.40 5.66
C GLY A 232 14.32 -4.25 6.76
N SER A 233 13.76 -5.41 7.12
CA SER A 233 14.33 -6.29 8.17
C SER A 233 15.67 -6.91 7.79
N HIS A 234 16.04 -6.94 6.49
CA HIS A 234 17.37 -7.34 6.07
C HIS A 234 18.46 -6.39 6.59
N ALA A 235 18.13 -5.15 6.98
CA ALA A 235 19.06 -4.26 7.69
C ALA A 235 19.47 -4.81 9.06
N ALA A 236 18.58 -5.55 9.73
CA ALA A 236 18.88 -6.20 11.00
C ALA A 236 19.67 -7.51 10.82
N LEU A 237 19.41 -8.26 9.73
CA LEU A 237 20.21 -9.43 9.36
C LEU A 237 21.64 -9.04 8.94
N LEU A 238 21.79 -7.99 8.13
CA LEU A 238 23.08 -7.45 7.71
C LEU A 238 23.93 -6.96 8.90
N LEU A 239 23.29 -6.54 9.99
CA LEU A 239 23.96 -6.17 11.23
C LEU A 239 24.45 -7.35 12.05
N ASP A 240 24.09 -8.62 11.77
CA ASP A 240 24.62 -9.78 12.50
C ASP A 240 26.08 -10.07 12.13
N ASP A 241 26.44 -9.86 10.87
CA ASP A 241 27.80 -9.99 10.32
C ASP A 241 28.87 -9.23 11.17
N PRO A 242 30.12 -9.72 11.28
CA PRO A 242 31.19 -9.04 12.01
C PRO A 242 31.49 -7.63 11.50
N LYS A 243 31.47 -7.41 10.18
CA LYS A 243 31.64 -6.11 9.50
C LYS A 243 30.29 -5.44 9.17
N GLY A 244 29.16 -5.99 9.65
CA GLY A 244 27.79 -5.60 9.33
C GLY A 244 27.43 -4.11 9.51
N LYS A 245 28.02 -3.45 10.52
CA LYS A 245 27.89 -1.98 10.68
C LYS A 245 28.47 -1.20 9.49
N GLY A 246 29.63 -1.66 8.99
CA GLY A 246 30.30 -1.10 7.83
C GLY A 246 29.49 -1.37 6.56
N LEU A 247 29.03 -2.60 6.37
CA LEU A 247 28.17 -3.00 5.25
C LEU A 247 26.89 -2.15 5.13
N LEU A 248 26.17 -1.95 6.24
CA LEU A 248 24.97 -1.11 6.26
C LEU A 248 25.29 0.36 5.97
N LEU A 249 26.41 0.88 6.47
CA LEU A 249 26.86 2.25 6.15
C LEU A 249 27.25 2.39 4.66
N SER A 250 27.97 1.42 4.10
CA SER A 250 28.33 1.38 2.67
C SER A 250 27.07 1.33 1.79
N ALA A 251 26.09 0.50 2.12
CA ALA A 251 24.81 0.43 1.41
C ALA A 251 24.08 1.78 1.39
N ILE A 252 24.01 2.48 2.53
CA ILE A 252 23.39 3.80 2.65
C ILE A 252 24.15 4.85 1.85
N LEU A 253 25.49 4.86 1.91
CA LEU A 253 26.32 5.83 1.17
C LEU A 253 26.29 5.61 -0.35
N LEU A 254 26.24 4.36 -0.81
CA LEU A 254 26.12 4.02 -2.23
C LEU A 254 24.76 4.43 -2.82
N ALA A 255 23.67 4.21 -2.07
CA ALA A 255 22.32 4.65 -2.43
C ALA A 255 22.22 6.20 -2.43
N ALA A 256 22.66 6.87 -1.38
CA ALA A 256 22.70 8.33 -1.32
C ALA A 256 23.58 8.93 -2.43
N GLY A 257 24.70 8.27 -2.77
CA GLY A 257 25.53 8.63 -3.92
C GLY A 257 24.80 8.52 -5.26
N TYR A 258 23.96 7.49 -5.44
CA TYR A 258 23.13 7.32 -6.63
C TYR A 258 22.14 8.48 -6.78
N ASP A 259 21.37 8.79 -5.74
CA ASP A 259 20.35 9.84 -5.77
C ASP A 259 20.96 11.23 -5.93
N VAL A 260 22.06 11.53 -5.23
CA VAL A 260 22.76 12.81 -5.36
C VAL A 260 23.35 12.97 -6.77
N GLY A 261 24.03 11.95 -7.29
CA GLY A 261 24.60 11.98 -8.65
C GLY A 261 23.52 12.11 -9.72
N GLY A 262 22.45 11.31 -9.62
CA GLY A 262 21.34 11.32 -10.55
C GLY A 262 20.50 12.60 -10.49
N TYR A 263 20.34 13.21 -9.31
CA TYR A 263 19.73 14.52 -9.17
C TYR A 263 20.55 15.62 -9.85
N PHE A 264 21.84 15.73 -9.56
CA PHE A 264 22.67 16.81 -10.11
C PHE A 264 22.87 16.67 -11.63
N ILE A 265 23.22 15.47 -12.11
CA ILE A 265 23.46 15.23 -13.54
C ILE A 265 22.14 15.21 -14.31
N GLY A 266 21.07 14.62 -13.75
CA GLY A 266 19.73 14.70 -14.33
C GLY A 266 19.18 16.13 -14.36
N GLN A 267 19.51 16.99 -13.40
CA GLN A 267 19.12 18.40 -13.44
C GLN A 267 19.90 19.17 -14.52
N ALA A 268 21.22 18.99 -14.61
CA ALA A 268 22.10 19.74 -15.52
C ALA A 268 22.03 19.27 -16.98
N LEU A 269 21.92 17.96 -17.23
CA LEU A 269 22.02 17.35 -18.56
C LEU A 269 20.79 16.53 -18.97
N GLY A 270 19.88 16.20 -18.06
CA GLY A 270 18.76 15.29 -18.29
C GLY A 270 17.77 15.79 -19.36
N ARG A 271 17.75 15.13 -20.51
CA ARG A 271 16.87 15.43 -21.66
C ARG A 271 15.91 14.29 -21.96
N SER A 272 16.35 13.06 -21.72
CA SER A 272 15.66 11.83 -22.14
C SER A 272 14.95 11.21 -20.93
N PRO A 273 13.61 11.24 -20.82
CA PRO A 273 12.89 10.63 -19.70
C PRO A 273 13.09 9.10 -19.68
N LEU A 274 13.12 8.51 -18.49
CA LEU A 274 13.41 7.07 -18.31
C LEU A 274 12.16 6.19 -18.45
N THR A 275 11.03 6.60 -17.85
CA THR A 275 9.73 5.93 -17.95
C THR A 275 8.60 6.96 -17.88
N GLU A 276 7.41 6.59 -18.36
CA GLU A 276 6.20 7.40 -18.19
C GLU A 276 5.78 7.51 -16.70
N VAL A 277 5.97 6.42 -15.94
CA VAL A 277 5.68 6.34 -14.49
C VAL A 277 6.46 7.38 -13.68
N SER A 278 7.76 7.53 -13.97
CA SER A 278 8.65 8.48 -13.29
C SER A 278 9.31 9.45 -14.30
N PRO A 279 8.54 10.42 -14.82
CA PRO A 279 8.95 11.28 -15.95
C PRO A 279 9.98 12.35 -15.57
N ASN A 280 10.28 12.48 -14.27
CA ASN A 280 11.35 13.34 -13.76
C ASN A 280 12.71 12.62 -13.74
N LYS A 281 12.74 11.29 -13.75
CA LYS A 281 13.97 10.49 -13.88
C LYS A 281 14.37 10.46 -15.36
N THR A 282 15.65 10.60 -15.63
CA THR A 282 16.20 10.73 -16.99
C THR A 282 17.33 9.74 -17.21
N ILE A 283 17.56 9.33 -18.46
CA ILE A 283 18.62 8.37 -18.83
C ILE A 283 20.00 8.98 -18.51
N GLU A 284 20.19 10.27 -18.75
CA GLU A 284 21.43 10.97 -18.38
C GLU A 284 21.60 11.05 -16.86
N GLY A 285 20.49 11.18 -16.11
CA GLY A 285 20.46 11.10 -14.66
C GLY A 285 20.81 9.70 -14.14
N LEU A 286 20.28 8.63 -14.74
CA LEU A 286 20.62 7.25 -14.37
C LEU A 286 22.12 6.96 -14.57
N LEU A 287 22.69 7.36 -15.71
CA LEU A 287 24.12 7.24 -15.96
C LEU A 287 24.95 8.07 -14.96
N GLY A 288 24.47 9.27 -14.61
CA GLY A 288 25.10 10.13 -13.61
C GLY A 288 25.07 9.55 -12.19
N GLY A 289 23.95 8.94 -11.78
CA GLY A 289 23.83 8.19 -10.54
C GLY A 289 24.81 7.02 -10.49
N THR A 290 24.86 6.20 -11.55
CA THR A 290 25.80 5.09 -11.67
C THR A 290 27.26 5.52 -11.52
N VAL A 291 27.67 6.60 -12.21
CA VAL A 291 29.04 7.13 -12.10
C VAL A 291 29.33 7.65 -10.68
N ALA A 292 28.36 8.31 -10.02
CA ALA A 292 28.51 8.76 -8.64
C ALA A 292 28.59 7.60 -7.64
N THR A 293 27.75 6.57 -7.76
CA THR A 293 27.79 5.37 -6.92
C THR A 293 29.11 4.60 -7.07
N VAL A 294 29.61 4.43 -8.31
CA VAL A 294 30.94 3.85 -8.56
C VAL A 294 32.05 4.72 -7.94
N GLY A 295 31.95 6.04 -8.05
CA GLY A 295 32.85 6.97 -7.36
C GLY A 295 32.83 6.81 -5.84
N VAL A 296 31.65 6.68 -5.23
CA VAL A 296 31.51 6.39 -3.79
C VAL A 296 32.12 5.04 -3.45
N GLY A 297 31.89 3.98 -4.22
CA GLY A 297 32.51 2.67 -4.01
C GLY A 297 34.04 2.72 -3.99
N VAL A 298 34.65 3.46 -4.92
CA VAL A 298 36.09 3.71 -4.95
C VAL A 298 36.55 4.50 -3.72
N LEU A 299 35.81 5.53 -3.29
CA LEU A 299 36.13 6.29 -2.08
C LEU A 299 36.04 5.43 -0.81
N LEU A 300 35.01 4.58 -0.68
CA LEU A 300 34.86 3.66 0.45
C LEU A 300 36.05 2.68 0.53
N ALA A 301 36.52 2.16 -0.61
CA ALA A 301 37.68 1.26 -0.66
C ALA A 301 39.02 1.98 -0.44
N VAL A 302 39.19 3.22 -0.90
CA VAL A 302 40.44 3.98 -0.77
C VAL A 302 40.64 4.58 0.63
N PHE A 303 39.55 4.95 1.31
CA PHE A 303 39.59 5.48 2.68
C PHE A 303 39.30 4.43 3.76
N ASP A 304 39.17 3.15 3.37
CA ASP A 304 38.87 2.01 4.24
C ASP A 304 37.59 2.22 5.10
N VAL A 305 36.55 2.78 4.46
CA VAL A 305 35.27 3.12 5.11
C VAL A 305 34.27 2.01 4.85
N GLY A 306 34.22 1.03 5.75
CA GLY A 306 33.23 -0.04 5.74
C GLY A 306 33.86 -1.39 6.04
N PRO A 307 33.50 -2.46 5.31
CA PRO A 307 34.06 -3.81 5.50
C PRO A 307 35.41 -4.04 4.78
N PHE A 308 36.02 -3.02 4.17
CA PHE A 308 36.94 -3.19 3.04
C PHE A 308 38.44 -3.38 3.40
N ASP A 309 38.73 -3.64 4.67
CA ASP A 309 40.07 -3.71 5.27
C ASP A 309 40.86 -5.00 4.96
N GLY A 310 40.26 -5.94 4.22
CA GLY A 310 40.90 -7.20 3.82
C GLY A 310 39.92 -8.30 3.42
N GLU A 311 40.47 -9.45 3.03
CA GLU A 311 39.73 -10.64 2.58
C GLU A 311 38.56 -11.00 3.52
N PRO A 312 37.37 -11.36 2.99
CA PRO A 312 37.02 -11.49 1.56
C PRO A 312 36.68 -10.15 0.88
N PHE A 313 36.66 -9.02 1.61
CA PHE A 313 36.14 -7.74 1.14
C PHE A 313 37.24 -6.81 0.62
N GLY A 314 37.95 -7.21 -0.44
CA GLY A 314 38.90 -6.33 -1.12
C GLY A 314 38.25 -5.23 -1.99
N PHE A 315 39.08 -4.35 -2.56
CA PHE A 315 38.69 -3.27 -3.50
C PHE A 315 37.73 -3.75 -4.61
N SER A 316 37.96 -4.94 -5.16
CA SER A 316 37.10 -5.56 -6.18
C SER A 316 35.65 -5.72 -5.73
N ASN A 317 35.43 -6.06 -4.46
CA ASN A 317 34.09 -6.28 -3.90
C ASN A 317 33.40 -4.96 -3.52
N ALA A 318 34.15 -3.91 -3.16
CA ALA A 318 33.61 -2.55 -3.07
C ALA A 318 33.12 -2.04 -4.44
N LEU A 319 33.91 -2.25 -5.50
CA LEU A 319 33.53 -1.87 -6.87
C LEU A 319 32.33 -2.68 -7.37
N LEU A 320 32.32 -4.01 -7.16
CA LEU A 320 31.19 -4.86 -7.52
C LEU A 320 29.92 -4.47 -6.74
N MET A 321 30.04 -4.11 -5.47
CA MET A 321 28.90 -3.62 -4.66
C MET A 321 28.35 -2.32 -5.24
N ALA A 322 29.23 -1.38 -5.61
CA ALA A 322 28.81 -0.12 -6.23
C ALA A 322 28.11 -0.34 -7.59
N ILE A 323 28.57 -1.27 -8.41
CA ILE A 323 27.93 -1.63 -9.68
C ILE A 323 26.55 -2.26 -9.44
N VAL A 324 26.45 -3.21 -8.50
CA VAL A 324 25.18 -3.87 -8.14
C VAL A 324 24.17 -2.86 -7.57
N VAL A 325 24.61 -2.01 -6.64
CA VAL A 325 23.76 -0.96 -6.05
C VAL A 325 23.32 0.07 -7.10
N ALA A 326 24.16 0.45 -8.06
CA ALA A 326 23.77 1.34 -9.15
C ALA A 326 22.69 0.76 -10.09
N VAL A 327 22.60 -0.58 -10.22
CA VAL A 327 21.53 -1.25 -10.97
C VAL A 327 20.24 -1.35 -10.15
N ILE A 328 20.35 -1.65 -8.85
CA ILE A 328 19.19 -1.89 -7.98
C ILE A 328 18.55 -0.60 -7.44
N ALA A 329 19.34 0.43 -7.13
CA ALA A 329 18.83 1.72 -6.62
C ALA A 329 17.68 2.32 -7.46
N PRO A 330 17.78 2.46 -8.80
CA PRO A 330 16.67 2.97 -9.59
C PRO A 330 15.44 2.05 -9.60
N ILE A 331 15.58 0.74 -9.34
CA ILE A 331 14.45 -0.18 -9.29
C ILE A 331 13.58 0.10 -8.05
N GLY A 332 14.18 0.49 -6.91
CA GLY A 332 13.44 0.85 -5.70
C GLY A 332 12.60 2.11 -5.85
N ASP A 333 13.21 3.20 -6.31
CA ASP A 333 12.52 4.47 -6.61
C ASP A 333 11.43 4.30 -7.69
N LEU A 334 11.65 3.46 -8.70
CA LEU A 334 10.63 3.14 -9.71
C LEU A 334 9.49 2.27 -9.15
N ALA A 335 9.78 1.33 -8.26
CA ALA A 335 8.76 0.51 -7.58
C ALA A 335 7.89 1.36 -6.64
N GLU A 336 8.47 2.28 -5.88
CA GLU A 336 7.69 3.22 -5.07
C GLU A 336 6.90 4.20 -5.94
N SER A 337 7.50 4.68 -7.05
CA SER A 337 6.83 5.53 -8.02
C SER A 337 5.61 4.83 -8.65
N LEU A 338 5.70 3.54 -8.97
CA LEU A 338 4.57 2.73 -9.45
C LEU A 338 3.42 2.72 -8.43
N ILE A 339 3.70 2.38 -7.17
CA ILE A 339 2.69 2.34 -6.10
C ILE A 339 2.05 3.73 -5.91
N LYS A 340 2.85 4.81 -5.97
CA LYS A 340 2.34 6.19 -5.89
C LYS A 340 1.46 6.58 -7.08
N ARG A 341 1.76 6.13 -8.31
CA ARG A 341 0.90 6.34 -9.48
C ARG A 341 -0.44 5.62 -9.33
N ASP A 342 -0.43 4.35 -8.95
CA ASP A 342 -1.64 3.53 -8.77
C ASP A 342 -2.58 4.13 -7.72
N LEU A 343 -2.03 4.50 -6.55
CA LEU A 343 -2.77 5.17 -5.48
C LEU A 343 -3.10 6.65 -5.75
N LYS A 344 -2.73 7.19 -6.93
CA LYS A 344 -2.89 8.61 -7.33
C LYS A 344 -2.30 9.64 -6.36
N ILE A 345 -1.26 9.27 -5.62
CA ILE A 345 -0.57 10.13 -4.66
C ILE A 345 0.79 10.59 -5.19
N LYS A 346 1.33 11.63 -4.54
CA LYS A 346 2.60 12.25 -4.91
C LYS A 346 3.73 11.90 -3.95
N ASP A 347 3.41 11.88 -2.66
CA ASP A 347 4.28 11.61 -1.52
C ASP A 347 3.51 10.65 -0.60
N MET A 348 4.18 9.67 0.02
CA MET A 348 3.52 8.67 0.88
C MET A 348 3.03 9.26 2.21
N GLY A 349 3.73 10.28 2.72
CA GLY A 349 3.44 10.94 3.98
C GLY A 349 3.94 12.38 4.05
N THR A 350 3.79 12.99 5.22
CA THR A 350 4.27 14.35 5.51
C THR A 350 5.03 14.42 6.84
N VAL A 351 5.57 13.29 7.30
CA VAL A 351 6.23 13.19 8.62
C VAL A 351 7.58 13.91 8.63
N LEU A 352 8.28 13.97 7.48
CA LEU A 352 9.55 14.67 7.36
C LEU A 352 9.33 16.07 6.75
N PRO A 353 9.53 17.17 7.52
CA PRO A 353 9.19 18.51 7.06
C PRO A 353 10.00 18.90 5.81
N GLY A 354 9.28 19.20 4.73
CA GLY A 354 9.85 19.51 3.41
C GLY A 354 10.41 18.30 2.63
N HIS A 355 10.49 17.11 3.23
CA HIS A 355 11.11 15.91 2.66
C HIS A 355 10.11 14.82 2.22
N GLY A 356 8.83 14.94 2.59
CA GLY A 356 7.78 13.96 2.28
C GLY A 356 7.56 12.99 3.44
N GLY A 357 7.32 11.72 3.13
CA GLY A 357 7.31 10.65 4.11
C GLY A 357 8.69 10.13 4.48
N VAL A 358 8.74 9.24 5.46
CA VAL A 358 9.89 8.36 5.74
C VAL A 358 10.01 7.28 4.66
N LEU A 359 8.89 6.78 4.12
CA LEU A 359 8.92 5.82 3.03
C LEU A 359 9.53 6.41 1.74
N ASP A 360 9.21 7.67 1.41
CA ASP A 360 9.82 8.44 0.30
C ASP A 360 11.33 8.73 0.48
N ARG A 361 11.97 8.20 1.54
CA ARG A 361 13.41 8.25 1.83
C ARG A 361 14.03 6.88 2.09
N CYS A 362 13.22 5.82 2.09
CA CYS A 362 13.65 4.45 2.30
C CYS A 362 13.40 3.56 1.08
N ASP A 363 12.51 3.95 0.15
CA ASP A 363 12.26 3.38 -1.18
C ASP A 363 13.47 2.69 -1.84
N THR A 364 14.57 3.43 -2.00
CA THR A 364 15.80 2.97 -2.65
C THR A 364 16.58 2.03 -1.73
N LEU A 365 16.61 2.32 -0.42
CA LEU A 365 17.26 1.48 0.59
C LEU A 365 16.58 0.12 0.77
N LEU A 366 15.25 0.05 0.63
CA LEU A 366 14.47 -1.19 0.75
C LEU A 366 14.89 -2.24 -0.28
N PHE A 367 15.32 -1.86 -1.48
CA PHE A 367 15.89 -2.82 -2.43
C PHE A 367 17.41 -2.99 -2.28
N VAL A 368 18.13 -1.91 -1.96
CA VAL A 368 19.60 -1.92 -1.84
C VAL A 368 20.08 -2.77 -0.66
N ILE A 369 19.43 -2.70 0.51
CA ILE A 369 19.85 -3.42 1.72
C ILE A 369 19.75 -4.95 1.58
N PRO A 370 18.60 -5.57 1.19
CA PRO A 370 18.54 -7.00 0.95
C PRO A 370 19.48 -7.45 -0.17
N THR A 371 19.68 -6.63 -1.21
CA THR A 371 20.67 -6.91 -2.25
C THR A 371 22.08 -7.02 -1.67
N VAL A 372 22.51 -6.06 -0.83
CA VAL A 372 23.82 -6.12 -0.17
C VAL A 372 23.92 -7.31 0.78
N TYR A 373 22.84 -7.68 1.47
CA TYR A 373 22.79 -8.89 2.31
C TYR A 373 23.00 -10.19 1.51
N TYR A 374 22.23 -10.41 0.44
CA TYR A 374 22.41 -11.61 -0.38
C TYR A 374 23.73 -11.62 -1.15
N MET A 375 24.25 -10.44 -1.54
CA MET A 375 25.59 -10.31 -2.11
C MET A 375 26.67 -10.74 -1.12
N VAL A 376 26.59 -10.33 0.15
CA VAL A 376 27.49 -10.77 1.22
C VAL A 376 27.38 -12.27 1.45
N LEU A 377 26.17 -12.81 1.50
CA LEU A 377 25.92 -14.25 1.68
C LEU A 377 26.47 -15.14 0.55
N VAL A 378 26.64 -14.58 -0.65
CA VAL A 378 27.24 -15.26 -1.82
C VAL A 378 28.76 -15.05 -1.92
N MET A 379 29.33 -14.15 -1.10
CA MET A 379 30.77 -13.84 -1.06
C MET A 379 31.53 -14.41 0.14
N ALA A 380 30.81 -14.92 1.15
CA ALA A 380 31.36 -15.51 2.38
C ALA A 380 31.50 -17.04 2.29
#